data_AF-A0A1F3C1B4-F1
#
_entry.id   AF-A0A1F3C1B4-F1
#
_cell.length_a   1.000
_cell.length_b   1.000
_cell.length_c   1.000
_cell.angle_alpha   90.00
_cell.angle_beta   90.00
_cell.angle_gamma   90.00
#
_symmetry.space_group_name_H-M   'P 1'
#
loop_
_entity.id
_entity.type
_entity.pdbx_description
1 polymer ?
#
loop_
_entity_poly.entity_id
_entity_poly.type
_entity_poly.pdbx_seq_one_letter_code
_entity_poly.pdbx_strand_id
1 'polypeptide(L)'
;MVIRHAFAALGVAAIAISAAAWDPPPPPAADPHLMAPPSADMSPTGHACSVQTLVSGQECVLESSAAASVEPSRWGAARLSEEVCSGAARRAVASTDKAVLAMCRREIEAQIKACGVGDALVDDGGRFVPAARACYAALQAVLSRVRFMSAATADCCRCAVENDCARSSEACNRLAAQGVLERPRCAAKSCSVECEALLPAPEPAPPFPNAPPTEAPWPTPSPAVVPAGPETHHT
;
A
#
# COMPACT_ATOMS: atom_id res chain seq x y z
N MET A 1 -22.46 40.86 5.62
CA MET A 1 -23.68 41.27 6.34
C MET A 1 -24.83 41.31 5.34
N VAL A 2 -25.49 40.17 5.10
CA VAL A 2 -26.76 40.07 4.35
C VAL A 2 -27.56 38.94 5.00
N ILE A 3 -28.76 39.30 5.43
CA ILE A 3 -29.78 38.54 6.18
C ILE A 3 -30.69 37.84 5.16
N ARG A 4 -31.48 36.82 5.60
CA ARG A 4 -32.81 36.36 5.10
C ARG A 4 -32.82 34.95 4.49
N HIS A 5 -33.75 34.01 4.73
CA HIS A 5 -35.02 33.98 5.46
C HIS A 5 -35.33 32.53 5.91
N ALA A 6 -35.83 32.37 7.14
CA ALA A 6 -36.56 31.19 7.58
C ALA A 6 -38.03 31.30 7.13
N PHE A 7 -38.60 30.24 6.57
CA PHE A 7 -40.05 30.12 6.35
C PHE A 7 -40.55 28.85 7.04
N ALA A 8 -41.25 29.07 8.14
CA ALA A 8 -42.09 28.08 8.81
C ALA A 8 -43.47 28.09 8.11
N ALA A 9 -43.93 26.92 7.68
CA ALA A 9 -45.30 26.73 7.19
C ALA A 9 -46.05 25.84 8.19
N LEU A 10 -46.98 26.46 8.92
CA LEU A 10 -47.99 25.82 9.75
C LEU A 10 -49.11 25.29 8.85
N GLY A 11 -49.19 23.96 8.71
CA GLY A 11 -50.29 23.27 8.03
C GLY A 11 -51.40 22.91 9.02
N VAL A 12 -52.63 23.32 8.69
CA VAL A 12 -53.87 23.08 9.43
C VAL A 12 -54.23 21.60 9.42
N ALA A 13 -54.46 21.02 10.61
CA ALA A 13 -54.91 19.66 10.80
C ALA A 13 -56.45 19.56 10.67
N ALA A 14 -56.93 18.77 9.72
CA ALA A 14 -58.34 18.37 9.62
C ALA A 14 -58.55 17.06 10.38
N ILE A 15 -59.43 17.06 11.38
CA ILE A 15 -59.80 15.87 12.17
C ILE A 15 -61.03 15.25 11.52
N ALA A 16 -60.85 14.09 10.87
CA ALA A 16 -61.94 13.24 10.41
C ALA A 16 -62.19 12.13 11.44
N ILE A 17 -63.43 12.02 11.93
CA ILE A 17 -63.86 10.95 12.84
C ILE A 17 -64.35 9.78 11.99
N SER A 18 -63.51 8.74 11.87
CA SER A 18 -63.86 7.50 11.19
C SER A 18 -64.55 6.53 12.15
N ALA A 19 -65.69 5.99 11.73
CA ALA A 19 -66.41 4.93 12.43
C ALA A 19 -65.60 3.63 12.40
N ALA A 20 -65.28 3.09 13.58
CA ALA A 20 -64.52 1.86 13.74
C ALA A 20 -65.44 0.64 13.55
N ALA A 21 -65.39 0.03 12.36
CA ALA A 21 -65.76 -1.38 12.20
C ALA A 21 -64.71 -2.23 12.93
N TRP A 22 -65.14 -3.10 13.85
CA TRP A 22 -64.24 -4.03 14.53
C TRP A 22 -63.91 -5.19 13.58
N ASP A 23 -62.92 -4.94 12.72
CA ASP A 23 -62.22 -6.02 12.02
C ASP A 23 -61.42 -6.83 13.06
N PRO A 24 -61.47 -8.17 13.04
CA PRO A 24 -60.56 -8.99 13.83
C PRO A 24 -59.12 -8.56 13.52
N PRO A 25 -58.24 -8.47 14.54
CA PRO A 25 -56.87 -8.00 14.33
C PRO A 25 -56.22 -8.88 13.26
N PRO A 26 -55.67 -8.28 12.18
CA PRO A 26 -54.94 -9.06 11.19
C PRO A 26 -53.83 -9.82 11.91
N PRO A 27 -53.53 -11.07 11.49
CA PRO A 27 -52.43 -11.82 12.07
C PRO A 27 -51.18 -10.94 12.05
N PRO A 28 -50.36 -10.92 13.12
CA PRO A 28 -49.20 -10.05 13.21
C PRO A 28 -48.37 -10.25 11.93
N ALA A 29 -48.18 -9.17 11.17
CA ALA A 29 -47.36 -9.22 9.97
C ALA A 29 -46.02 -9.82 10.38
N ALA A 30 -45.61 -10.90 9.71
CA ALA A 30 -44.33 -11.52 9.95
C ALA A 30 -43.26 -10.43 9.88
N ASP A 31 -42.42 -10.33 10.91
CA ASP A 31 -41.42 -9.28 11.01
C ASP A 31 -40.58 -9.29 9.72
N PRO A 32 -40.65 -8.23 8.89
CA PRO A 32 -39.96 -8.20 7.61
C PRO A 32 -38.45 -8.29 7.77
N HIS A 33 -37.91 -8.04 8.97
CA HIS A 33 -36.50 -8.23 9.29
C HIS A 33 -36.10 -9.70 9.48
N LEU A 34 -37.05 -10.61 9.80
CA LEU A 34 -36.77 -12.04 9.93
C LEU A 34 -36.77 -12.80 8.59
N MET A 35 -37.27 -12.18 7.51
CA MET A 35 -37.28 -12.76 6.16
C MET A 35 -36.38 -12.01 5.16
N ALA A 36 -35.68 -10.96 5.60
CA ALA A 36 -34.67 -10.33 4.76
C ALA A 36 -33.52 -11.33 4.52
N PRO A 37 -33.10 -11.57 3.26
CA PRO A 37 -31.89 -12.36 3.01
C PRO A 37 -30.73 -11.71 3.76
N PRO A 38 -29.79 -12.50 4.32
CA PRO A 38 -28.64 -11.96 5.03
C PRO A 38 -27.95 -10.95 4.12
N SER A 39 -27.93 -9.68 4.55
CA SER A 39 -27.22 -8.64 3.83
C SER A 39 -25.74 -8.95 3.98
N ALA A 40 -25.08 -9.27 2.88
CA ALA A 40 -23.63 -9.45 2.90
C ALA A 40 -22.99 -8.17 3.43
N ASP A 41 -22.21 -8.29 4.49
CA ASP A 41 -21.42 -7.17 4.97
C ASP A 41 -20.42 -6.79 3.87
N MET A 42 -20.65 -5.63 3.24
CA MET A 42 -19.83 -5.09 2.15
C MET A 42 -18.65 -4.27 2.69
N SER A 43 -18.43 -4.32 4.02
CA SER A 43 -17.28 -3.71 4.65
C SER A 43 -16.00 -4.35 4.11
N PRO A 44 -14.96 -3.56 3.82
CA PRO A 44 -13.67 -4.10 3.41
C PRO A 44 -13.18 -5.07 4.48
N THR A 45 -12.83 -6.28 4.08
CA THR A 45 -12.06 -7.12 5.00
C THR A 45 -10.73 -6.41 5.26
N GLY A 46 -10.12 -6.66 6.42
CA GLY A 46 -8.80 -6.11 6.76
C GLY A 46 -7.69 -6.50 5.78
N HIS A 47 -7.98 -7.38 4.82
CA HIS A 47 -7.07 -7.89 3.80
C HIS A 47 -7.39 -7.38 2.39
N ALA A 48 -8.41 -6.55 2.19
CA ALA A 48 -8.79 -6.08 0.86
C ALA A 48 -7.71 -5.17 0.25
N CYS A 49 -7.36 -5.40 -1.02
CA CYS A 49 -6.44 -4.51 -1.74
C CYS A 49 -7.05 -3.12 -1.92
N SER A 50 -6.49 -2.15 -1.19
CA SER A 50 -6.93 -0.76 -1.11
C SER A 50 -5.77 0.20 -1.29
N VAL A 51 -6.05 1.49 -1.43
CA VAL A 51 -5.02 2.53 -1.42
C VAL A 51 -4.20 2.46 -0.13
N GLN A 52 -4.83 2.12 1.01
CA GLN A 52 -4.14 1.99 2.29
C GLN A 52 -3.19 0.79 2.33
N THR A 53 -3.58 -0.38 1.81
CA THR A 53 -2.68 -1.54 1.73
C THR A 53 -1.53 -1.26 0.75
N LEU A 54 -1.81 -0.56 -0.35
CA LEU A 54 -0.80 -0.15 -1.31
C LEU A 54 0.25 0.79 -0.68
N VAL A 55 -0.20 1.77 0.12
CA VAL A 55 0.65 2.72 0.87
C VAL A 55 1.46 2.04 1.97
N SER A 56 0.89 1.08 2.68
CA SER A 56 1.59 0.34 3.74
C SER A 56 2.51 -0.75 3.18
N GLY A 57 2.30 -1.19 1.94
CA GLY A 57 3.03 -2.29 1.34
C GLY A 57 2.66 -3.66 1.94
N GLN A 58 1.53 -3.74 2.64
CA GLN A 58 1.04 -5.00 3.18
C GLN A 58 0.49 -5.90 2.07
N GLU A 59 0.58 -7.21 2.29
CA GLU A 59 -0.10 -8.19 1.46
C GLU A 59 -1.61 -8.01 1.54
N CYS A 60 -2.28 -8.25 0.41
CA CYS A 60 -3.72 -8.07 0.30
C CYS A 60 -4.32 -9.06 -0.69
N VAL A 61 -5.63 -9.23 -0.63
CA VAL A 61 -6.44 -10.04 -1.52
C VAL A 61 -7.38 -9.12 -2.29
N LEU A 62 -7.44 -9.31 -3.62
CA LEU A 62 -8.45 -8.66 -4.46
C LEU A 62 -9.75 -9.44 -4.32
N GLU A 63 -10.64 -8.92 -3.48
CA GLU A 63 -11.96 -9.51 -3.28
C GLU A 63 -12.82 -9.30 -4.53
N SER A 64 -13.34 -10.40 -5.06
CA SER A 64 -14.27 -10.35 -6.18
C SER A 64 -15.63 -9.88 -5.68
N SER A 65 -16.18 -8.88 -6.37
CA SER A 65 -17.58 -8.45 -6.35
C SER A 65 -18.08 -7.66 -5.13
N ALA A 66 -17.73 -6.38 -5.07
CA ALA A 66 -18.79 -5.39 -5.00
C ALA A 66 -19.21 -5.08 -6.44
N ALA A 67 -20.51 -5.05 -6.75
CA ALA A 67 -20.98 -4.55 -8.03
C ALA A 67 -20.37 -3.16 -8.23
N ALA A 68 -19.64 -2.98 -9.34
CA ALA A 68 -18.97 -1.72 -9.62
C ALA A 68 -20.02 -0.61 -9.55
N SER A 69 -19.88 0.30 -8.58
CA SER A 69 -20.68 1.51 -8.55
C SER A 69 -20.39 2.24 -9.86
N VAL A 70 -21.44 2.62 -10.59
CA VAL A 70 -21.33 3.34 -11.87
C VAL A 70 -20.92 4.81 -11.64
N GLU A 71 -20.88 5.24 -10.37
CA GLU A 71 -20.44 6.57 -9.99
C GLU A 71 -18.96 6.80 -10.35
N PRO A 72 -18.63 7.99 -10.88
CA PRO A 72 -17.25 8.35 -11.16
C PRO A 72 -16.46 8.36 -9.86
N SER A 73 -15.46 7.48 -9.78
CA SER A 73 -14.59 7.37 -8.62
C SER A 73 -13.98 8.71 -8.26
N ARG A 74 -14.00 9.04 -6.97
CA ARG A 74 -13.26 10.20 -6.43
C ARG A 74 -11.73 10.04 -6.52
N TRP A 75 -11.25 8.87 -6.96
CA TRP A 75 -9.83 8.53 -7.12
C TRP A 75 -9.36 8.73 -8.56
N GLY A 76 -9.16 9.98 -8.95
CA GLY A 76 -8.43 10.30 -10.17
C GLY A 76 -6.92 10.02 -10.04
N ALA A 77 -6.23 9.87 -11.18
CA ALA A 77 -4.80 9.54 -11.21
C ALA A 77 -3.92 10.48 -10.37
N ALA A 78 -4.19 11.79 -10.41
CA ALA A 78 -3.45 12.79 -9.64
C ALA A 78 -3.67 12.68 -8.12
N ARG A 79 -4.89 12.34 -7.68
CA ARG A 79 -5.17 12.14 -6.26
C ARG A 79 -4.53 10.85 -5.75
N LEU A 80 -4.66 9.78 -6.53
CA LEU A 80 -4.04 8.51 -6.20
C LEU A 80 -2.51 8.66 -6.13
N SER A 81 -1.88 9.33 -7.10
CA SER A 81 -0.43 9.58 -7.13
C SER A 81 0.03 10.40 -5.93
N GLU A 82 -0.71 11.44 -5.54
CA GLU A 82 -0.45 12.24 -4.34
C GLU A 82 -0.44 11.39 -3.07
N GLU A 83 -1.52 10.64 -2.84
CA GLU A 83 -1.73 9.84 -1.65
C GLU A 83 -0.63 8.78 -1.51
N VAL A 84 -0.40 7.99 -2.56
CA VAL A 84 0.55 6.87 -2.51
C VAL A 84 2.00 7.33 -2.40
N CYS A 85 2.35 8.42 -3.09
CA CYS A 85 3.71 8.91 -3.09
C CYS A 85 4.06 9.68 -1.81
N SER A 86 3.10 10.38 -1.20
CA SER A 86 3.33 11.05 0.09
C SER A 86 3.67 10.04 1.20
N GLY A 87 3.03 8.86 1.18
CA GLY A 87 3.33 7.75 2.07
C GLY A 87 4.67 7.09 1.77
N ALA A 88 4.94 6.74 0.51
CA ALA A 88 6.16 6.03 0.11
C ALA A 88 7.43 6.88 0.23
N ALA A 89 7.34 8.19 0.02
CA ALA A 89 8.48 9.10 0.13
C ALA A 89 8.74 9.60 1.56
N ARG A 90 7.90 9.22 2.54
CA ARG A 90 8.09 9.59 3.95
C ARG A 90 9.26 8.80 4.54
N ARG A 91 10.25 9.51 5.08
CA ARG A 91 11.34 8.93 5.87
C ARG A 91 10.90 8.76 7.32
N ALA A 92 11.46 7.78 8.02
CA ALA A 92 11.13 7.52 9.43
C ALA A 92 11.42 8.71 10.35
N VAL A 93 12.42 9.53 10.02
CA VAL A 93 12.94 10.61 10.89
C VAL A 93 13.14 11.94 10.19
N ALA A 94 12.80 12.07 8.91
CA ALA A 94 13.12 13.27 8.12
C ALA A 94 11.95 13.72 7.23
N SER A 95 12.00 15.00 6.84
CA SER A 95 11.10 15.57 5.84
C SER A 95 11.17 14.80 4.53
N THR A 96 10.03 14.63 3.88
CA THR A 96 9.88 14.03 2.56
C THR A 96 10.86 14.64 1.56
N ASP A 97 11.63 13.81 0.87
CA ASP A 97 12.51 14.26 -0.22
C ASP A 97 11.65 14.70 -1.42
N LYS A 98 11.69 16.00 -1.75
CA LYS A 98 10.88 16.57 -2.83
C LYS A 98 11.22 15.98 -4.20
N ALA A 99 12.48 15.59 -4.44
CA ALA A 99 12.90 14.99 -5.69
C ALA A 99 12.38 13.56 -5.82
N VAL A 100 12.45 12.78 -4.75
CA VAL A 100 11.86 11.41 -4.71
C VAL A 100 10.34 11.47 -4.86
N LEU A 101 9.68 12.42 -4.19
CA LEU A 101 8.24 12.62 -4.30
C LEU A 101 7.82 12.97 -5.74
N ALA A 102 8.51 13.91 -6.39
CA ALA A 102 8.23 14.30 -7.77
C ALA A 102 8.46 13.14 -8.75
N MET A 103 9.51 12.35 -8.55
CA MET A 103 9.77 11.14 -9.34
C MET A 103 8.64 10.13 -9.19
N CYS A 104 8.25 9.81 -7.95
CA CYS A 104 7.18 8.87 -7.66
C CYS A 104 5.87 9.27 -8.35
N ARG A 105 5.46 10.55 -8.24
CA ARG A 105 4.19 11.02 -8.84
C ARG A 105 4.16 10.78 -10.35
N ARG A 106 5.24 11.14 -11.05
CA ARG A 106 5.35 10.93 -12.51
C ARG A 106 5.30 9.45 -12.90
N GLU A 107 6.00 8.58 -12.15
CA GLU A 107 6.00 7.14 -12.44
C GLU A 107 4.64 6.50 -12.18
N ILE A 108 3.98 6.86 -11.08
CA ILE A 108 2.62 6.38 -10.76
C ILE A 108 1.61 6.86 -11.80
N GLU A 109 1.63 8.14 -12.18
CA GLU A 109 0.73 8.66 -13.23
C GLU A 109 0.96 7.98 -14.58
N ALA A 110 2.22 7.76 -14.96
CA ALA A 110 2.56 7.02 -16.17
C ALA A 110 2.05 5.57 -16.10
N GLN A 111 2.20 4.91 -14.94
CA GLN A 111 1.75 3.54 -14.74
C GLN A 111 0.23 3.43 -14.78
N ILE A 112 -0.50 4.34 -14.11
CA ILE A 112 -1.98 4.39 -14.15
C ILE A 112 -2.46 4.54 -15.60
N LYS A 113 -1.84 5.45 -16.37
CA LYS A 113 -2.16 5.62 -17.79
C LYS A 113 -1.89 4.34 -18.59
N ALA A 114 -0.78 3.65 -18.33
CA ALA A 114 -0.43 2.40 -19.01
C ALA A 114 -1.38 1.24 -18.67
N CYS A 115 -2.02 1.25 -17.51
CA CYS A 115 -2.95 0.21 -17.10
C CYS A 115 -4.25 0.18 -17.93
N GLY A 116 -4.59 1.25 -18.66
CA GLY A 116 -5.74 1.27 -19.58
C GLY A 116 -7.13 1.19 -18.94
N VAL A 117 -7.22 1.14 -17.61
CA VAL A 117 -8.48 1.05 -16.84
C VAL A 117 -9.14 2.42 -16.57
N GLY A 118 -8.54 3.51 -17.07
CA GLY A 118 -9.05 4.87 -16.89
C GLY A 118 -9.22 5.23 -15.41
N ASP A 119 -10.32 5.91 -15.09
CA ASP A 119 -10.68 6.32 -13.73
C ASP A 119 -11.34 5.20 -12.91
N ALA A 120 -11.55 4.01 -13.50
CA ALA A 120 -12.20 2.86 -12.86
C ALA A 120 -11.22 1.93 -12.11
N LEU A 121 -10.05 2.45 -11.71
CA LEU A 121 -9.02 1.67 -11.04
C LEU A 121 -9.39 1.34 -9.58
N VAL A 122 -10.02 2.30 -8.90
CA VAL A 122 -10.31 2.28 -7.48
C VAL A 122 -11.77 2.66 -7.26
N ASP A 123 -12.50 1.92 -6.45
CA ASP A 123 -13.88 2.24 -6.08
C ASP A 123 -13.96 3.43 -5.11
N ASP A 124 -15.17 3.92 -4.82
CA ASP A 124 -15.35 5.04 -3.88
C ASP A 124 -14.83 4.73 -2.47
N GLY A 125 -14.81 3.45 -2.10
CA GLY A 125 -14.25 2.93 -0.86
C GLY A 125 -12.72 2.93 -0.82
N GLY A 126 -12.03 3.28 -1.91
CA GLY A 126 -10.57 3.21 -1.98
C GLY A 126 -10.04 1.80 -2.24
N ARG A 127 -10.88 0.86 -2.67
CA ARG A 127 -10.51 -0.52 -3.02
C ARG A 127 -10.22 -0.65 -4.50
N PHE A 128 -9.22 -1.45 -4.84
CA PHE A 128 -8.92 -1.74 -6.23
C PHE A 128 -9.94 -2.74 -6.79
N VAL A 129 -10.46 -2.46 -7.98
CA VAL A 129 -11.34 -3.40 -8.67
C VAL A 129 -10.55 -4.65 -9.10
N PRO A 130 -11.17 -5.85 -9.19
CA PRO A 130 -10.45 -7.06 -9.60
C PRO A 130 -9.74 -6.95 -10.96
N ALA A 131 -10.32 -6.21 -11.90
CA ALA A 131 -9.73 -5.93 -13.22
C ALA A 131 -8.39 -5.16 -13.12
N ALA A 132 -8.15 -4.45 -12.02
CA ALA A 132 -6.94 -3.68 -11.77
C ALA A 132 -5.76 -4.51 -11.23
N ARG A 133 -5.87 -5.84 -11.13
CA ARG A 133 -4.84 -6.70 -10.51
C ARG A 133 -3.43 -6.45 -11.01
N ALA A 134 -3.24 -6.45 -12.33
CA ALA A 134 -1.93 -6.19 -12.93
C ALA A 134 -1.45 -4.77 -12.65
N CYS A 135 -2.37 -3.80 -12.63
CA CYS A 135 -2.06 -2.41 -12.31
C CYS A 135 -1.60 -2.26 -10.86
N TYR A 136 -2.32 -2.86 -9.90
CA TYR A 136 -1.96 -2.84 -8.49
C TYR A 136 -0.54 -3.37 -8.26
N ALA A 137 -0.21 -4.52 -8.85
CA ALA A 137 1.13 -5.10 -8.75
C ALA A 137 2.22 -4.19 -9.33
N ALA A 138 1.96 -3.53 -10.47
CA ALA A 138 2.89 -2.58 -11.06
C ALA A 138 3.08 -1.33 -10.20
N LEU A 139 1.99 -0.77 -9.64
CA LEU A 139 2.06 0.35 -8.71
C LEU A 139 2.83 -0.02 -7.44
N GLN A 140 2.61 -1.22 -6.91
CA GLN A 140 3.36 -1.72 -5.77
C GLN A 140 4.86 -1.80 -6.08
N ALA A 141 5.26 -2.29 -7.25
CA ALA A 141 6.66 -2.33 -7.66
C ALA A 141 7.31 -0.93 -7.72
N VAL A 142 6.58 0.07 -8.23
CA VAL A 142 7.03 1.48 -8.21
C VAL A 142 7.22 1.97 -6.77
N LEU A 143 6.22 1.77 -5.90
CA LEU A 143 6.30 2.24 -4.51
C LEU A 143 7.39 1.53 -3.71
N SER A 144 7.61 0.23 -3.92
CA SER A 144 8.72 -0.51 -3.32
C SER A 144 10.07 0.11 -3.67
N ARG A 145 10.27 0.46 -4.95
CA ARG A 145 11.48 1.14 -5.42
C ARG A 145 11.63 2.52 -4.78
N VAL A 146 10.55 3.30 -4.74
CA VAL A 146 10.55 4.64 -4.11
C VAL A 146 10.88 4.57 -2.62
N ARG A 147 10.31 3.61 -1.89
CA ARG A 147 10.64 3.37 -0.46
C ARG A 147 12.10 2.98 -0.27
N PHE A 148 12.61 2.11 -1.15
CA PHE A 148 14.02 1.74 -1.12
C PHE A 148 14.91 2.98 -1.34
N MET A 149 14.60 3.81 -2.34
CA MET A 149 15.36 5.03 -2.60
C MET A 149 15.27 6.04 -1.46
N SER A 150 14.09 6.26 -0.90
CA SER A 150 13.90 7.18 0.22
C SER A 150 14.66 6.74 1.47
N ALA A 151 14.80 5.43 1.69
CA ALA A 151 15.53 4.85 2.81
C ALA A 151 17.05 4.76 2.58
N ALA A 152 17.49 4.34 1.39
CA ALA A 152 18.88 3.95 1.14
C ALA A 152 19.70 5.00 0.36
N THR A 153 19.08 5.77 -0.54
CA THR A 153 19.82 6.62 -1.49
C THR A 153 19.76 8.10 -1.16
N ALA A 154 18.74 8.54 -0.43
CA ALA A 154 18.47 9.95 -0.21
C ALA A 154 19.62 10.68 0.51
N ASP A 155 20.24 10.07 1.52
CA ASP A 155 21.32 10.71 2.26
C ASP A 155 22.63 10.73 1.47
N CYS A 156 22.98 9.63 0.82
CA CYS A 156 24.11 9.56 -0.11
C CYS A 156 23.99 10.60 -1.24
N CYS A 157 22.83 10.67 -1.89
CA CYS A 157 22.62 11.59 -3.01
C CYS A 157 22.57 13.06 -2.58
N ARG A 158 22.09 13.36 -1.37
CA ARG A 158 22.18 14.70 -0.79
C ARG A 158 23.65 15.09 -0.55
N CYS A 159 24.41 14.25 0.13
CA CYS A 159 25.84 14.50 0.35
C CYS A 159 26.60 14.66 -0.97
N ALA A 160 26.28 13.83 -1.98
CA ALA A 160 26.90 13.92 -3.30
C ALA A 160 26.63 15.26 -4.00
N VAL A 161 25.43 15.84 -3.85
CA VAL A 161 25.13 17.16 -4.41
C VAL A 161 25.82 18.27 -3.61
N GLU A 162 25.82 18.19 -2.28
CA GLU A 162 26.46 19.17 -1.40
C GLU A 162 27.98 19.24 -1.60
N ASN A 163 28.60 18.15 -2.06
CA ASN A 163 30.03 18.05 -2.36
C ASN A 163 30.35 18.15 -3.86
N ASP A 164 29.42 18.61 -4.71
CA ASP A 164 29.58 18.71 -6.17
C ASP A 164 29.97 17.38 -6.88
N CYS A 165 29.70 16.24 -6.23
CA CYS A 165 29.90 14.91 -6.79
C CYS A 165 28.76 14.50 -7.74
N ALA A 166 27.61 15.16 -7.67
CA ALA A 166 26.44 14.91 -8.51
C ALA A 166 25.76 16.22 -8.92
N ARG A 167 25.26 16.29 -10.16
CA ARG A 167 24.59 17.48 -10.69
C ARG A 167 23.25 17.79 -9.99
N SER A 168 22.53 16.75 -9.55
CA SER A 168 21.28 16.89 -8.80
C SER A 168 20.93 15.60 -8.06
N SER A 169 20.14 15.71 -6.99
CA SER A 169 19.69 14.55 -6.20
C SER A 169 18.82 13.63 -7.05
N GLU A 170 18.02 14.18 -7.97
CA GLU A 170 17.19 13.40 -8.89
C GLU A 170 18.01 12.56 -9.87
N ALA A 171 19.09 13.12 -10.44
CA ALA A 171 19.97 12.38 -11.33
C ALA A 171 20.70 11.25 -10.58
N CYS A 172 21.19 11.53 -9.37
CA CYS A 172 21.81 10.55 -8.49
C CYS A 172 20.84 9.42 -8.12
N ASN A 173 19.66 9.77 -7.61
CA ASN A 173 18.62 8.81 -7.22
C ASN A 173 18.20 7.88 -8.38
N ARG A 174 18.12 8.42 -9.61
CA ARG A 174 17.82 7.62 -10.80
C ARG A 174 18.93 6.63 -11.16
N LEU A 175 20.19 7.02 -11.07
CA LEU A 175 21.33 6.10 -11.28
C LEU A 175 21.35 5.02 -10.19
N ALA A 176 21.05 5.38 -8.95
CA ALA A 176 20.91 4.46 -7.83
C ALA A 176 19.82 3.42 -8.09
N ALA A 177 18.66 3.87 -8.55
CA ALA A 177 17.51 3.02 -8.89
C ALA A 177 17.80 2.05 -10.06
N GLN A 178 18.79 2.34 -10.89
CA GLN A 178 19.23 1.48 -11.98
C GLN A 178 20.32 0.49 -11.55
N GLY A 179 20.85 0.61 -10.32
CA GLY A 179 22.04 -0.13 -9.89
C GLY A 179 23.33 0.32 -10.61
N VAL A 180 23.28 1.43 -11.35
CA VAL A 180 24.39 1.98 -12.14
C VAL A 180 25.09 3.10 -11.36
N LEU A 181 24.84 3.20 -10.06
CA LEU A 181 25.60 4.11 -9.21
C LEU A 181 27.00 3.53 -8.98
N GLU A 182 27.82 3.53 -10.04
CA GLU A 182 29.26 3.43 -9.87
C GLU A 182 29.64 4.55 -8.93
N ARG A 183 30.11 4.16 -7.74
CA ARG A 183 30.50 5.04 -6.65
C ARG A 183 31.12 6.29 -7.26
N PRO A 184 30.43 7.46 -7.26
CA PRO A 184 31.04 8.67 -7.78
C PRO A 184 32.35 8.79 -7.02
N ARG A 185 33.51 8.75 -7.70
CA ARG A 185 34.80 8.67 -7.01
C ARG A 185 34.97 9.77 -5.94
N CYS A 186 34.28 10.88 -6.17
CA CYS A 186 34.06 11.98 -5.23
C CYS A 186 33.24 11.56 -3.98
N ALA A 187 32.06 10.96 -4.15
CA ALA A 187 31.21 10.48 -3.04
C ALA A 187 31.87 9.34 -2.24
N ALA A 188 32.72 8.52 -2.88
CA ALA A 188 33.50 7.49 -2.20
C ALA A 188 34.38 8.02 -1.06
N LYS A 189 34.79 9.29 -1.15
CA LYS A 189 35.72 9.93 -0.22
C LYS A 189 34.99 10.87 0.73
N SER A 190 34.08 11.69 0.21
CA SER A 190 33.39 12.72 0.99
C SER A 190 32.07 12.26 1.61
N CYS A 191 31.46 11.18 1.09
CA CYS A 191 30.14 10.70 1.47
C CYS A 191 30.14 9.19 1.77
N SER A 192 31.28 8.64 2.21
CA SER A 192 31.45 7.19 2.35
C SER A 192 30.49 6.58 3.36
N VAL A 193 30.21 7.29 4.45
CA VAL A 193 29.32 6.84 5.53
C VAL A 193 27.86 6.83 5.06
N GLU A 194 27.43 7.89 4.39
CA GLU A 194 26.06 8.04 3.89
C GLU A 194 25.76 7.10 2.71
N CYS A 195 26.78 6.74 1.93
CA CYS A 195 26.68 5.86 0.78
C CYS A 195 26.99 4.40 1.09
N GLU A 196 27.34 4.04 2.34
CA GLU A 196 27.79 2.68 2.69
C GLU A 196 26.72 1.62 2.38
N ALA A 197 25.45 1.92 2.65
CA ALA A 197 24.32 1.03 2.36
C ALA A 197 24.08 0.78 0.86
N LEU A 198 24.66 1.60 -0.02
CA LEU A 198 24.59 1.43 -1.48
C LEU A 198 25.79 0.67 -2.05
N LEU A 199 26.78 0.35 -1.21
CA LEU A 199 27.92 -0.41 -1.66
C LEU A 199 27.48 -1.86 -1.86
N PRO A 200 27.81 -2.49 -3.00
CA PRO A 200 27.78 -3.94 -3.04
C PRO A 200 28.65 -4.44 -1.90
N ALA A 201 28.13 -5.40 -1.12
CA ALA A 201 28.91 -6.05 -0.09
C ALA A 201 30.26 -6.44 -0.72
N PRO A 202 31.40 -6.18 -0.04
CA PRO A 202 32.70 -6.57 -0.58
C PRO A 202 32.62 -8.03 -0.99
N GLU A 203 32.86 -8.28 -2.28
CA GLU A 203 32.82 -9.63 -2.82
C GLU A 203 33.74 -10.48 -1.93
N PRO A 204 33.25 -11.60 -1.37
CA PRO A 204 34.08 -12.42 -0.50
C PRO A 204 35.35 -12.73 -1.28
N ALA A 205 36.50 -12.42 -0.68
CA ALA A 205 37.78 -12.65 -1.32
C ALA A 205 37.79 -14.09 -1.87
N PRO A 206 38.19 -14.30 -3.14
CA PRO A 206 38.24 -15.64 -3.69
C PRO A 206 39.02 -16.52 -2.71
N PRO A 207 38.52 -17.73 -2.39
CA PRO A 207 39.22 -18.61 -1.48
C PRO A 207 40.65 -18.72 -1.96
N PHE A 208 41.61 -18.33 -1.11
CA PHE A 208 43.01 -18.42 -1.46
C PHE A 208 43.27 -19.85 -1.94
N PRO A 209 43.88 -20.06 -3.13
CA PRO A 209 44.14 -21.41 -3.64
C PRO A 209 45.04 -22.25 -2.72
N ASN A 210 45.62 -21.63 -1.68
CA ASN A 210 46.45 -22.27 -0.66
C ASN A 210 45.86 -22.19 0.76
N ALA A 211 44.55 -21.94 0.91
CA ALA A 211 43.93 -22.16 2.21
C ALA A 211 44.12 -23.66 2.55
N PRO A 212 44.85 -24.00 3.62
CA PRO A 212 44.96 -25.39 4.05
C PRO A 212 43.54 -25.93 4.21
N PRO A 213 43.28 -27.19 3.84
CA PRO A 213 41.94 -27.77 3.97
C PRO A 213 41.47 -27.53 5.39
N THR A 214 40.47 -26.66 5.55
CA THR A 214 39.76 -26.49 6.81
C THR A 214 39.29 -27.88 7.18
N GLU A 215 39.88 -28.45 8.23
CA GLU A 215 39.47 -29.74 8.76
C GLU A 215 37.96 -29.69 8.94
N ALA A 216 37.27 -30.58 8.23
CA ALA A 216 35.83 -30.67 8.31
C ALA A 216 35.46 -30.79 9.79
N PRO A 217 34.52 -29.96 10.29
CA PRO A 217 34.02 -30.13 11.63
C PRO A 217 33.57 -31.58 11.78
N TRP A 218 34.14 -32.28 12.76
CA TRP A 218 33.77 -33.64 13.08
C TRP A 218 32.24 -33.75 13.12
N PRO A 219 31.64 -34.80 12.51
CA PRO A 219 30.20 -34.93 12.47
C PRO A 219 29.67 -34.90 13.90
N THR A 220 28.93 -33.83 14.23
CA THR A 220 28.22 -33.73 15.50
C THR A 220 27.27 -34.93 15.54
N PRO A 221 27.32 -35.78 16.58
CA PRO A 221 26.42 -36.91 16.68
C PRO A 221 24.98 -36.39 16.63
N SER A 222 24.22 -36.88 15.66
CA SER A 222 22.81 -36.57 15.51
C SER A 222 22.10 -36.93 16.81
N PRO A 223 21.31 -36.02 17.43
CA PRO A 223 20.53 -36.38 18.61
C PRO A 223 19.60 -37.53 18.22
N ALA A 224 19.72 -38.64 18.95
CA ALA A 224 18.88 -39.81 18.77
C ALA A 224 17.41 -39.38 18.83
N VAL A 225 16.66 -39.70 17.77
CA VAL A 225 15.22 -39.55 17.73
C VAL A 225 14.63 -40.41 18.86
N VAL A 226 14.17 -39.76 19.92
CA VAL A 226 13.38 -40.41 20.96
C VAL A 226 11.99 -40.64 20.36
N PRO A 227 11.54 -41.90 20.19
CA PRO A 227 10.18 -42.16 19.71
C PRO A 227 9.18 -41.62 20.73
N ALA A 228 8.26 -40.79 20.25
CA ALA A 228 7.13 -40.30 21.04
C ALA A 228 6.30 -41.49 21.53
N GLY A 229 6.16 -41.59 22.85
CA GLY A 229 5.32 -42.60 23.48
C GLY A 229 3.84 -42.40 23.12
N PRO A 230 3.03 -43.47 23.18
CA PRO A 230 1.62 -43.43 22.81
C PRO A 230 0.82 -42.54 23.79
N GLU A 231 0.14 -41.53 23.23
CA GLU A 231 -0.84 -40.71 23.94
C GLU A 231 -2.03 -41.59 24.38
N THR A 232 -2.18 -41.74 25.69
CA THR A 232 -3.35 -42.37 26.30
C THR A 232 -4.54 -41.42 26.26
N HIS A 233 -5.52 -41.72 25.40
CA HIS A 233 -6.85 -41.14 25.45
C HIS A 233 -7.56 -41.55 26.75
N HIS A 234 -7.83 -40.58 27.63
CA HIS A 234 -8.82 -40.74 28.69
C HIS A 234 -10.16 -40.19 28.19
N THR A 235 -11.17 -41.06 28.30
CA THR A 235 -12.59 -40.83 28.03
C THR A 235 -13.24 -40.13 29.22
#